data_AF-A0A645DQG9-F1
#
_entry.id   AF-A0A645DQG9-F1
#
_cell.length_a   1.000
_cell.length_b   1.000
_cell.length_c   1.000
_cell.angle_alpha   90.00
_cell.angle_beta   90.00
_cell.angle_gamma   90.00
#
_symmetry.space_group_name_H-M   'P 1'
#
loop_
_entity.id
_entity.type
_entity.pdbx_description
1 polymer ?
#
loop_
_entity_poly.entity_id
_entity_poly.type
_entity_poly.pdbx_seq_one_letter_code
_entity_poly.pdbx_strand_id
1 'polypeptide(L)'
;MGEASTRRLIELRAADNSAKAPAVREPDRRGEMHALVDEILQSGLPLTRKDLAVSGNCIPAEGPMVGAALDSLLEAVWNGEITNEREALLEHLQEMYDY
;
A
#
# COMPACT_ATOMS: atom_id res chain seq x y z
N MET A 1 -1.59 4.19 -11.50
CA MET A 1 -0.27 4.65 -11.04
C MET A 1 0.12 3.73 -9.91
N GLY A 2 1.27 3.08 -9.96
CA GLY A 2 1.63 1.96 -9.08
C GLY A 2 3.10 1.58 -9.28
N GLU A 3 3.44 0.29 -9.21
CA GLU A 3 4.82 -0.22 -9.31
C GLU A 3 5.65 0.42 -10.45
N ALA A 4 5.18 0.35 -11.70
CA ALA A 4 5.93 0.86 -12.85
C ALA A 4 6.26 2.36 -12.74
N SER A 5 5.36 3.14 -12.13
CA SER A 5 5.59 4.56 -11.84
C SER A 5 6.65 4.75 -10.77
N THR A 6 6.59 3.97 -9.68
CA THR A 6 7.59 3.99 -8.59
C THR A 6 8.97 3.62 -9.11
N ARG A 7 9.09 2.55 -9.91
CA ARG A 7 10.36 2.16 -10.53
C ARG A 7 10.92 3.24 -11.45
N ARG A 8 10.05 3.93 -12.20
CA ARG A 8 10.47 5.05 -13.04
C ARG A 8 10.98 6.23 -12.22
N LEU A 9 10.39 6.50 -11.06
CA LEU A 9 10.87 7.53 -10.14
C LEU A 9 12.24 7.19 -9.55
N ILE A 10 12.51 5.91 -9.27
CA ILE A 10 13.83 5.44 -8.84
C ILE A 10 14.90 5.77 -9.91
N GLU A 11 14.63 5.44 -11.18
CA GLU A 11 15.55 5.77 -12.27
C GLU A 11 15.71 7.27 -12.48
N LEU A 12 14.62 8.04 -12.37
CA LEU A 12 14.66 9.49 -12.50
C LEU A 12 15.53 10.13 -11.41
N ARG A 13 15.40 9.68 -10.16
CA ARG A 13 16.23 10.14 -9.03
C ARG A 13 17.71 9.82 -9.27
N ALA A 14 18.00 8.62 -9.77
CA ALA A 14 19.38 8.22 -10.04
C ALA A 14 20.01 9.06 -11.17
N ALA A 15 19.25 9.32 -12.23
CA ALA A 15 19.67 10.21 -13.31
C ALA A 15 19.96 11.63 -12.79
N ASP A 16 19.05 12.20 -11.99
CA ASP A 16 19.25 13.49 -11.34
C ASP A 16 20.52 13.52 -10.47
N ASN A 17 20.68 12.52 -9.60
CA ASN A 17 21.86 12.39 -8.74
C ASN A 17 23.17 12.24 -9.54
N SER A 18 23.12 11.56 -10.70
CA SER A 18 24.27 11.44 -11.61
C SER A 18 24.65 12.76 -12.30
N ALA A 19 23.71 13.71 -12.43
CA ALA A 19 23.96 15.04 -12.97
C ALA A 19 24.48 16.03 -11.91
N LYS A 20 24.35 15.71 -10.61
CA LYS A 20 24.88 16.52 -9.51
C LYS A 20 26.41 16.59 -9.53
N ALA A 21 26.93 17.69 -8.97
CA ALA A 21 28.36 17.87 -8.74
C ALA A 21 28.91 16.81 -7.77
N PRO A 22 30.18 16.37 -7.91
CA PRO A 22 30.74 15.29 -7.09
C PRO A 22 30.62 15.51 -5.58
N ALA A 23 30.70 16.76 -5.11
CA ALA A 23 30.64 17.11 -3.69
C ALA A 23 29.26 16.88 -3.04
N VAL A 24 28.19 16.74 -3.83
CA VAL A 24 26.81 16.57 -3.34
C VAL A 24 26.11 15.35 -3.93
N ARG A 25 26.85 14.49 -4.65
CA ARG A 25 26.32 13.26 -5.20
C ARG A 25 26.15 12.23 -4.08
N GLU A 26 24.97 11.65 -4.00
CA GLU A 26 24.66 10.55 -3.09
C GLU A 26 25.15 9.20 -3.67
N PRO A 27 25.41 8.18 -2.85
CA PRO A 27 25.65 6.82 -3.35
C PRO A 27 24.48 6.31 -4.22
N ASP A 28 24.78 5.53 -5.26
CA ASP A 28 23.73 4.88 -6.05
C ASP A 28 23.05 3.78 -5.23
N ARG A 29 21.78 3.98 -4.90
CA ARG A 29 20.95 3.04 -4.13
C ARG A 29 19.82 2.42 -4.94
N ARG A 30 19.84 2.51 -6.27
CA ARG A 30 18.77 1.95 -7.11
C ARG A 30 18.49 0.48 -6.82
N GLY A 31 19.55 -0.32 -6.66
CA GLY A 31 19.41 -1.75 -6.35
C GLY A 31 18.64 -1.98 -5.04
N GLU A 32 19.00 -1.27 -3.97
CA GLU A 32 18.31 -1.33 -2.68
C GLU A 32 16.85 -0.90 -2.82
N MET A 33 16.59 0.20 -3.53
CA MET A 33 15.22 0.71 -3.72
C MET A 33 14.34 -0.23 -4.54
N HIS A 34 14.87 -0.84 -5.60
CA HIS A 34 14.12 -1.84 -6.39
C HIS A 34 13.87 -3.10 -5.58
N ALA A 35 14.83 -3.55 -4.77
CA ALA A 35 14.66 -4.70 -3.88
C ALA A 35 13.56 -4.45 -2.82
N LEU A 36 13.48 -3.24 -2.26
CA LEU A 36 12.39 -2.87 -1.35
C LEU A 36 11.02 -2.87 -2.05
N VAL A 37 10.96 -2.42 -3.30
CA VAL A 37 9.71 -2.53 -4.10
C VAL A 37 9.34 -3.99 -4.29
N ASP A 38 10.30 -4.85 -4.63
CA ASP A 38 10.06 -6.29 -4.78
C ASP A 38 9.57 -6.94 -3.48
N GLU A 39 10.19 -6.61 -2.34
CA GLU A 39 9.80 -7.10 -1.02
C GLU A 39 8.36 -6.72 -0.68
N ILE A 40 7.98 -5.46 -0.91
CA ILE A 40 6.61 -4.99 -0.66
C ILE A 40 5.61 -5.74 -1.56
N LEU A 41 5.94 -5.94 -2.84
CA LEU A 41 5.07 -6.67 -3.77
C LEU A 41 4.95 -8.16 -3.42
N GLN A 42 6.02 -8.76 -2.91
CA GLN A 42 6.06 -10.17 -2.51
C GLN A 42 5.42 -10.42 -1.14
N SER A 43 5.27 -9.40 -0.30
CA SER A 43 4.65 -9.51 1.02
C SER A 43 3.22 -10.07 0.99
N GLY A 44 2.53 -9.97 -0.15
CA GLY A 44 1.13 -10.40 -0.30
C GLY A 44 0.14 -9.53 0.47
N LEU A 45 0.59 -8.43 1.10
CA LEU A 45 -0.27 -7.48 1.76
C LEU A 45 -1.11 -6.72 0.72
N PRO A 46 -2.37 -6.39 1.03
CA PRO A 46 -3.19 -5.54 0.15
C PRO A 46 -2.53 -4.17 0.03
N LEU A 47 -2.29 -3.69 -1.20
CA LEU A 47 -1.68 -2.37 -1.45
C LEU A 47 -2.73 -1.31 -1.81
N THR A 48 -3.91 -1.76 -2.24
CA THR A 48 -5.04 -0.91 -2.57
C THR A 48 -6.32 -1.49 -2.00
N ARG A 49 -7.37 -0.68 -1.91
CA ARG A 49 -8.72 -1.14 -1.51
C ARG A 49 -9.25 -2.30 -2.35
N LYS A 50 -8.78 -2.44 -3.59
CA LYS A 50 -9.21 -3.53 -4.50
C LYS A 50 -8.54 -4.86 -4.20
N ASP A 51 -7.44 -4.83 -3.45
CA ASP A 51 -6.66 -6.01 -3.06
C ASP A 51 -7.17 -6.60 -1.73
N LEU A 52 -8.10 -5.91 -1.05
CA LEU A 52 -8.80 -6.45 0.11
C LEU A 52 -9.65 -7.65 -0.28
N ALA A 53 -9.73 -8.65 0.58
CA ALA A 53 -10.59 -9.83 0.39
C ALA A 53 -12.11 -9.52 0.53
N VAL A 54 -12.47 -8.26 0.80
CA VAL A 54 -13.84 -7.74 0.82
C VAL A 54 -14.00 -6.60 -0.19
N SER A 55 -15.25 -6.32 -0.57
CA SER A 55 -15.60 -5.22 -1.47
C SER A 55 -16.54 -4.24 -0.79
N GLY A 56 -16.73 -3.07 -1.40
CA GLY A 56 -17.66 -2.05 -0.88
C GLY A 56 -19.09 -2.54 -0.68
N ASN A 57 -19.52 -3.58 -1.42
CA ASN A 57 -20.85 -4.18 -1.27
C ASN A 57 -21.04 -4.91 0.07
N CYS A 58 -19.96 -5.25 0.76
CA CYS A 58 -19.99 -5.89 2.07
C CYS A 58 -20.11 -4.89 3.22
N ILE A 59 -19.97 -3.59 2.93
CA ILE A 59 -19.96 -2.56 3.95
C ILE A 59 -21.37 -1.99 4.10
N PRO A 60 -21.97 -2.01 5.31
CA PRO A 60 -23.31 -1.50 5.56
C PRO A 60 -23.32 0.04 5.64
N ALA A 61 -22.78 0.72 4.63
CA ALA A 61 -22.72 2.18 4.57
C ALA A 61 -22.97 2.68 3.14
N GLU A 62 -23.37 3.94 3.01
CA GLU A 62 -23.64 4.55 1.70
C GLU A 62 -22.55 5.56 1.29
N GLY A 63 -22.26 5.57 -0.02
CA GLY A 63 -21.46 6.60 -0.66
C GLY A 63 -20.04 6.74 -0.09
N PRO A 64 -19.59 7.96 0.29
CA PRO A 64 -18.21 8.19 0.74
C PRO A 64 -17.77 7.35 1.94
N MET A 65 -18.71 6.95 2.79
CA MET A 65 -18.43 6.19 4.01
C MET A 65 -17.87 4.79 3.72
N VAL A 66 -18.28 4.18 2.60
CA VAL A 66 -17.73 2.89 2.13
C VAL A 66 -16.24 3.01 1.86
N GLY A 67 -15.82 4.12 1.26
CA GLY A 67 -14.41 4.39 0.99
C GLY A 67 -13.59 4.48 2.28
N ALA A 68 -14.11 5.20 3.27
CA ALA A 68 -13.45 5.38 4.57
C ALA A 68 -13.34 4.06 5.35
N ALA A 69 -14.37 3.21 5.31
CA ALA A 69 -14.30 1.89 5.94
C ALA A 69 -13.29 0.95 5.26
N LEU A 70 -13.20 0.98 3.92
CA LEU A 70 -12.15 0.25 3.20
C LEU A 70 -10.74 0.78 3.52
N ASP A 71 -10.59 2.09 3.74
CA ASP A 71 -9.31 2.67 4.20
C ASP A 71 -8.94 2.17 5.59
N SER A 72 -9.89 2.20 6.53
CA SER A 72 -9.70 1.71 7.90
C SER A 72 -9.26 0.25 7.93
N LEU A 73 -9.90 -0.60 7.12
CA LEU A 73 -9.50 -2.00 7.00
C LEU A 73 -8.10 -2.18 6.42
N LEU A 74 -7.74 -1.36 5.43
CA LEU A 74 -6.42 -1.41 4.81
C LEU A 74 -5.33 -1.03 5.83
N GLU A 75 -5.58 0.01 6.63
CA GLU A 75 -4.70 0.42 7.72
C GLU A 75 -4.55 -0.66 8.80
N ALA A 76 -5.66 -1.27 9.23
CA ALA A 76 -5.64 -2.35 10.23
C ALA A 76 -4.81 -3.56 9.75
N VAL A 77 -4.92 -3.93 8.46
CA VAL A 77 -4.09 -4.99 7.87
C VAL A 77 -2.62 -4.59 7.83
N TRP A 78 -2.29 -3.35 7.44
CA TRP A 78 -0.90 -2.87 7.43
C TRP A 78 -0.27 -2.80 8.81
N ASN A 79 -1.06 -2.48 9.84
CA ASN A 79 -0.61 -2.48 11.24
C ASN A 79 -0.49 -3.89 11.83
N GLY A 80 -0.94 -4.93 11.10
CA GLY A 80 -0.93 -6.32 11.57
C GLY A 80 -1.99 -6.61 12.63
N GLU A 81 -3.02 -5.77 12.74
CA GLU A 81 -4.13 -5.94 13.68
C GLU A 81 -5.06 -7.09 13.24
N ILE A 82 -5.28 -7.19 11.93
CA ILE A 82 -6.12 -8.22 11.28
C ILE A 82 -5.45 -8.77 10.02
N THR A 83 -5.83 -9.97 9.60
CA THR A 83 -5.38 -10.56 8.33
C THR A 83 -6.25 -10.09 7.16
N ASN A 84 -5.68 -10.09 5.94
CA ASN A 84 -6.45 -9.86 4.71
C ASN A 84 -7.28 -11.10 4.31
N GLU A 85 -8.02 -11.67 5.26
CA GLU A 85 -8.95 -12.77 5.04
C GLU A 85 -10.37 -12.26 5.19
N ARG A 86 -11.27 -12.76 4.35
CA ARG A 86 -12.65 -12.25 4.29
C ARG A 86 -13.34 -12.28 5.66
N GLU A 87 -13.12 -13.33 6.43
CA GLU A 87 -13.75 -13.49 7.75
C GLU A 87 -13.23 -12.46 8.76
N ALA A 88 -11.90 -12.31 8.89
CA ALA A 88 -11.28 -11.33 9.79
C ALA A 88 -11.69 -9.88 9.45
N LEU A 89 -11.74 -9.54 8.15
CA LEU A 89 -12.16 -8.21 7.71
C LEU A 89 -13.63 -7.93 8.03
N LEU A 90 -14.51 -8.94 7.91
CA LEU A 90 -15.93 -8.78 8.22
C LEU A 90 -16.18 -8.69 9.73
N GLU A 91 -15.46 -9.48 10.52
CA GLU A 91 -15.51 -9.42 11.99
C GLU A 91 -15.10 -8.02 12.47
N HIS A 92 -13.98 -7.49 11.96
CA HIS A 92 -13.53 -6.14 12.29
C HIS A 92 -14.53 -5.05 11.84
N LEU A 93 -15.15 -5.20 10.66
CA LEU A 93 -16.23 -4.30 10.24
C LEU A 93 -17.42 -4.36 11.21
N GLN A 94 -17.80 -5.54 11.70
CA GLN A 94 -18.89 -5.65 12.66
C GLN A 94 -18.56 -4.93 13.98
N GLU A 95 -17.33 -5.08 14.47
CA GLU A 95 -16.85 -4.36 15.67
C GLU A 95 -16.87 -2.83 15.47
N MET A 96 -16.49 -2.34 14.28
CA MET A 96 -16.52 -0.90 13.97
C MET A 96 -17.93 -0.31 13.94
N TYR A 97 -18.93 -1.08 13.50
CA TYR A 97 -20.30 -0.59 13.29
C TYR A 97 -21.28 -0.96 14.39
N ASP A 98 -20.81 -1.67 15.43
CA ASP A 98 -21.52 -2.01 16.69
C ASP A 98 -23.00 -2.38 16.46
N TYR A 99 -23.23 -3.66 16.13
CA TYR A 99 -24.56 -4.28 16.04
C TYR A 99 -24.78 -5.34 17.12
#